data_AF-A0A822EXF5-F1
#
_entry.id   AF-A0A822EXF5-F1
#
_cell.length_a   1.000
_cell.length_b   1.000
_cell.length_c   1.000
_cell.angle_alpha   90.00
_cell.angle_beta   90.00
_cell.angle_gamma   90.00
#
_symmetry.space_group_name_H-M   'P 1'
#
loop_
_entity.id
_entity.type
_entity.pdbx_description
1 polymer ?
#
loop_
_entity_poly.entity_id
_entity_poly.type
_entity_poly.pdbx_seq_one_letter_code
_entity_poly.pdbx_strand_id
1 'polypeptide(L)'
;MSNCDRRQLFILGISSKIHQCLCYKYESNTRRYYQGLRFFKHHLFRICLIILFLFYILVYYHHYSCLTVHSNLSSQSTIRIMYVVRTVSKYYSTRLIYALETWIPLVHENVFFVSDTLLPNVTQTHIIPTEITCGLS
;
A
#
# COMPACT_ATOMS: atom_id res chain seq x y z
N MET A 1 11.92 52.32 -8.54
CA MET A 1 12.38 53.70 -8.77
C MET A 1 11.31 54.41 -9.57
N SER A 2 10.46 55.23 -8.94
CA SER A 2 9.47 56.04 -9.67
C SER A 2 10.01 57.45 -9.85
N ASN A 3 10.19 57.85 -11.11
CA ASN A 3 10.46 59.23 -11.50
C ASN A 3 9.28 60.11 -11.07
N CYS A 4 9.42 60.82 -9.95
CA CYS A 4 8.58 61.98 -9.64
C CYS A 4 9.09 63.12 -10.53
N ASP A 5 8.67 63.08 -11.79
CA ASP A 5 9.27 63.85 -12.88
C ASP A 5 8.83 65.32 -12.81
N ARG A 6 9.80 66.19 -12.56
CA ARG A 6 9.61 67.64 -12.34
C ARG A 6 8.94 68.37 -13.51
N ARG A 7 8.84 67.73 -14.68
CA ARG A 7 8.33 68.32 -15.92
C ARG A 7 6.82 68.56 -15.93
N GLN A 8 6.04 67.88 -15.07
CA GLN A 8 4.58 68.11 -15.00
C GLN A 8 4.17 69.30 -14.09
N LEU A 9 5.09 69.86 -13.30
CA LEU A 9 4.81 70.96 -12.37
C LEU A 9 4.41 72.27 -13.07
N PHE A 10 4.92 72.52 -14.28
CA PHE A 10 4.65 73.76 -15.00
C PHE A 10 3.28 73.81 -15.66
N ILE A 11 2.67 72.66 -15.98
CA ILE A 11 1.41 72.59 -16.74
C ILE A 11 0.18 72.77 -15.82
N LEU A 12 0.31 72.49 -14.52
CA LEU A 12 -0.83 72.45 -13.58
C LEU A 12 -0.85 73.61 -12.56
N GLY A 13 0.14 74.52 -12.54
CA GLY A 13 0.17 75.66 -11.62
C GLY A 13 0.25 75.27 -10.13
N ILE A 14 0.63 74.03 -9.81
CA ILE A 14 0.67 73.52 -8.44
C ILE A 14 1.98 73.97 -7.79
N SER A 15 1.89 74.61 -6.62
CA SER A 15 3.06 75.03 -5.83
C SER A 15 4.01 73.84 -5.56
N SER A 16 5.30 74.04 -5.81
CA SER A 16 6.37 73.03 -5.67
C SER A 16 6.32 72.27 -4.34
N LYS A 17 5.93 72.94 -3.24
CA LYS A 17 5.77 72.31 -1.91
C LYS A 17 4.62 71.30 -1.84
N ILE A 18 3.49 71.57 -2.50
CA ILE A 18 2.32 70.68 -2.51
C ILE A 18 2.63 69.41 -3.30
N HIS A 19 3.35 69.54 -4.41
CA HIS A 19 3.78 68.40 -5.22
C HIS A 19 4.78 67.48 -4.49
N GLN A 20 5.74 68.06 -3.77
CA GLN A 20 6.67 67.28 -2.94
C GLN A 20 5.95 66.50 -1.84
N CYS A 21 4.97 67.10 -1.17
CA CYS A 21 4.16 66.40 -0.16
C CYS A 21 3.33 65.25 -0.77
N LEU A 22 2.74 65.45 -1.96
CA LEU A 22 1.97 64.41 -2.64
C LEU A 22 2.84 63.23 -3.07
N CYS A 23 4.02 63.49 -3.65
CA CYS A 23 4.97 62.41 -4.00
C CYS A 23 5.47 61.67 -2.76
N TYR A 24 5.81 62.38 -1.68
CA TYR A 24 6.24 61.73 -0.44
C TYR A 24 5.14 60.86 0.17
N LYS A 25 3.89 61.34 0.15
CA LYS A 25 2.73 60.58 0.62
C LYS A 25 2.50 59.33 -0.24
N TYR A 26 2.62 59.45 -1.56
CA TYR A 26 2.47 58.33 -2.50
C TYR A 26 3.59 57.28 -2.34
N GLU A 27 4.83 57.72 -2.17
CA GLU A 27 5.99 56.83 -1.98
C GLU A 27 5.93 56.12 -0.61
N SER A 28 5.44 56.81 0.43
CA SER A 28 5.23 56.18 1.74
C SER A 28 4.13 55.12 1.73
N ASN A 29 3.02 55.36 1.02
CA ASN A 29 1.90 54.42 0.92
C ASN A 29 2.27 53.19 0.08
N THR A 30 3.01 53.38 -1.01
CA THR A 30 3.50 52.26 -1.83
C THR A 30 4.50 51.39 -1.06
N ARG A 31 5.44 51.97 -0.30
CA ARG A 31 6.35 51.16 0.55
C ARG A 31 5.61 50.31 1.58
N ARG A 32 4.59 50.84 2.25
CA ARG A 32 3.78 50.07 3.21
C ARG A 32 3.04 48.91 2.53
N TYR A 33 2.52 49.13 1.32
CA TYR A 33 1.81 48.09 0.55
C TYR A 33 2.75 46.95 0.14
N TYR A 34 3.94 47.26 -0.39
CA TYR A 34 4.93 46.25 -0.77
C TYR A 34 5.53 45.49 0.42
N GLN A 35 5.68 46.13 1.58
CA GLN A 35 6.12 45.46 2.81
C GLN A 35 5.05 44.48 3.34
N GLY A 36 3.76 44.86 3.30
CA GLY A 36 2.66 43.96 3.66
C GLY A 36 2.58 42.73 2.74
N LEU A 37 2.72 42.93 1.44
CA LEU A 37 2.71 41.84 0.44
C LEU A 37 3.86 40.84 0.64
N ARG A 38 5.04 41.31 1.04
CA ARG A 38 6.20 40.47 1.32
C ARG A 38 5.98 39.60 2.56
N PHE A 39 5.34 40.16 3.58
CA PHE A 39 4.97 39.45 4.80
C PHE A 39 3.92 38.36 4.50
N PHE A 40 2.88 38.69 3.74
CA PHE A 40 1.87 37.73 3.28
C PHE A 40 2.47 36.60 2.45
N LYS A 41 3.39 36.91 1.53
CA LYS A 41 4.08 35.89 0.71
C LYS A 41 4.89 34.92 1.59
N HIS A 42 5.54 35.43 2.62
CA HIS A 42 6.30 34.59 3.56
C HIS A 42 5.39 33.72 4.43
N HIS A 43 4.24 34.24 4.86
CA HIS A 43 3.26 33.46 5.61
C HIS A 43 2.61 32.37 4.75
N LEU A 44 2.22 32.69 3.51
CA LEU A 44 1.72 31.72 2.55
C LEU A 44 2.75 30.63 2.24
N PHE A 45 4.01 30.99 2.09
CA PHE A 45 5.09 30.03 1.90
C PHE A 45 5.26 29.08 3.09
N ARG A 46 5.20 29.61 4.32
CA ARG A 46 5.24 28.78 5.54
C ARG A 46 4.04 27.84 5.63
N ILE A 47 2.83 28.32 5.33
CA ILE A 47 1.62 27.49 5.31
C ILE A 47 1.76 26.39 4.27
N CYS A 48 2.26 26.71 3.08
CA CYS A 48 2.46 25.74 2.01
C CYS A 48 3.46 24.64 2.39
N LEU A 49 4.56 25.00 3.07
CA LEU A 49 5.52 24.03 3.60
C LEU A 49 4.89 23.12 4.67
N ILE A 50 4.05 23.65 5.55
CA ILE A 50 3.35 22.84 6.56
C ILE A 50 2.39 21.85 5.88
N ILE A 51 1.64 22.29 4.87
CA ILE A 51 0.74 21.41 4.10
C ILE A 51 1.53 20.30 3.41
N LEU A 52 2.66 20.62 2.77
CA LEU A 52 3.53 19.63 2.14
C LEU A 52 4.07 18.61 3.14
N PHE A 53 4.49 19.07 4.32
CA PHE A 53 4.99 18.21 5.37
C PHE A 53 3.91 17.25 5.91
N LEU A 54 2.70 17.76 6.15
CA LEU A 54 1.57 16.93 6.57
C LEU A 54 1.17 15.92 5.49
N PHE A 55 1.16 16.33 4.22
CA PHE A 55 0.88 15.45 3.10
C PHE A 55 1.92 14.32 3.01
N TYR A 56 3.20 14.64 3.18
CA TYR A 56 4.28 13.65 3.21
C TYR A 56 4.09 12.62 4.33
N ILE A 57 3.75 13.07 5.54
CA ILE A 57 3.47 12.16 6.68
C ILE A 57 2.29 11.24 6.34
N LEU A 58 1.23 11.77 5.74
CA LEU A 58 0.04 11.00 5.42
C LEU A 58 0.32 9.92 4.36
N VAL A 59 1.09 10.27 3.32
CA VAL A 59 1.55 9.30 2.30
C VAL A 59 2.44 8.23 2.92
N TYR A 60 3.38 8.63 3.78
CA TYR A 60 4.28 7.70 4.47
C TYR A 60 3.51 6.72 5.35
N TYR A 61 2.54 7.22 6.13
CA TYR A 61 1.71 6.39 6.99
C TYR A 61 0.86 5.42 6.16
N HIS A 62 0.23 5.88 5.08
CA HIS A 62 -0.55 5.02 4.19
C HIS A 62 0.31 3.93 3.54
N HIS A 63 1.54 4.27 3.12
CA HIS A 63 2.48 3.30 2.56
C HIS A 63 2.89 2.25 3.59
N TYR A 64 3.20 2.68 4.82
CA TYR A 64 3.52 1.77 5.93
C TYR A 64 2.33 0.88 6.32
N SER A 65 1.12 1.44 6.38
CA SER A 65 -0.11 0.68 6.63
C SER A 65 -0.38 -0.33 5.52
N CYS A 66 -0.19 0.04 4.26
CA CYS A 66 -0.34 -0.88 3.13
C CYS A 66 0.67 -2.03 3.20
N LEU A 67 1.95 -1.72 3.48
CA LEU A 67 2.99 -2.73 3.68
C LEU A 67 2.68 -3.66 4.87
N THR A 68 2.20 -3.14 5.98
CA THR A 68 1.84 -3.96 7.16
C THR A 68 0.60 -4.80 6.92
N VAL A 69 -0.38 -4.31 6.17
CA VAL A 69 -1.51 -5.14 5.72
C VAL A 69 -1.03 -6.24 4.78
N HIS A 70 -0.10 -5.96 3.87
CA HIS A 70 0.45 -6.98 2.97
C HIS A 70 1.36 -7.99 3.69
N SER A 71 2.12 -7.58 4.70
CA SER A 71 2.91 -8.51 5.53
C SER A 71 2.03 -9.36 6.46
N ASN A 72 0.84 -8.87 6.81
CA ASN A 72 -0.15 -9.60 7.62
C ASN A 72 -1.08 -10.46 6.77
N LEU A 73 -1.23 -10.18 5.47
CA LEU A 73 -1.70 -11.15 4.49
C LEU A 73 -0.57 -12.17 4.25
N SER A 74 -0.39 -13.03 5.23
CA SER A 74 0.24 -14.34 5.08
C SER A 74 -0.16 -14.92 3.73
N SER A 75 0.84 -15.23 2.89
CA SER A 75 0.70 -15.95 1.63
C SER A 75 0.31 -17.42 1.87
N GLN A 76 -0.60 -17.68 2.80
CA GLN A 76 -1.12 -18.99 3.13
C GLN A 76 -2.58 -19.10 2.68
N SER A 77 -2.85 -18.86 1.40
CA SER A 77 -3.78 -19.77 0.74
C SER A 77 -3.03 -21.10 0.56
N THR A 78 -2.79 -21.82 1.67
CA THR A 78 -2.32 -23.21 1.59
C THR A 78 -3.51 -24.01 1.12
N ILE A 79 -3.72 -24.03 -0.20
CA ILE A 79 -4.62 -25.00 -0.83
C ILE A 79 -4.00 -26.36 -0.53
N ARG A 80 -4.47 -27.00 0.55
CA ARG A 80 -4.05 -28.34 0.94
C ARG A 80 -4.84 -29.31 0.08
N ILE A 81 -4.20 -29.85 -0.95
CA ILE A 81 -4.78 -30.87 -1.82
C ILE A 81 -4.55 -32.21 -1.15
N MET A 82 -5.63 -32.88 -0.75
CA MET A 82 -5.59 -34.23 -0.19
C MET A 82 -6.02 -35.23 -1.26
N TYR A 83 -5.19 -36.23 -1.52
CA TYR A 83 -5.47 -37.31 -2.46
C TYR A 83 -5.98 -38.53 -1.71
N VAL A 84 -7.12 -39.07 -2.13
CA VAL A 84 -7.70 -40.27 -1.53
C VAL A 84 -7.68 -41.40 -2.55
N VAL A 85 -6.94 -42.47 -2.26
CA VAL A 85 -6.83 -43.66 -3.10
C VAL A 85 -7.64 -44.78 -2.48
N ARG A 86 -8.77 -45.12 -3.10
CA ARG A 86 -9.59 -46.26 -2.69
C ARG A 86 -9.07 -47.53 -3.36
N THR A 87 -8.76 -48.54 -2.57
CA THR A 87 -8.25 -49.81 -3.05
C THR A 87 -8.82 -50.97 -2.24
N VAL A 88 -8.79 -52.17 -2.81
CA VAL A 88 -9.24 -53.42 -2.18
C VAL A 88 -8.12 -54.44 -2.36
N SER A 89 -7.89 -55.30 -1.37
CA SER A 89 -6.81 -56.29 -1.29
C SER A 89 -6.60 -57.09 -2.57
N LYS A 90 -7.70 -57.45 -3.24
CA LYS A 90 -7.70 -58.15 -4.53
C LYS A 90 -6.95 -57.43 -5.67
N TYR A 91 -6.79 -56.11 -5.60
CA TYR A 91 -6.20 -55.27 -6.66
C TYR A 91 -4.83 -54.68 -6.29
N TYR A 92 -4.27 -55.02 -5.13
CA TYR A 92 -3.00 -54.45 -4.69
C TYR A 92 -1.85 -54.79 -5.64
N SER A 93 -1.76 -56.06 -6.05
CA SER A 93 -0.66 -56.54 -6.89
C SER A 93 -0.65 -55.95 -8.30
N THR A 94 -1.80 -55.56 -8.83
CA THR A 94 -1.92 -55.17 -10.25
C THR A 94 -1.97 -53.66 -10.48
N ARG A 95 -2.54 -52.89 -9.56
CA ARG A 95 -2.78 -51.45 -9.75
C ARG A 95 -2.10 -50.57 -8.71
N LEU A 96 -2.03 -51.06 -7.48
CA LEU A 96 -1.50 -50.27 -6.36
C LEU A 96 0.03 -50.23 -6.37
N ILE A 97 0.71 -51.34 -6.67
CA ILE A 97 2.19 -51.37 -6.75
C ILE A 97 2.70 -50.35 -7.77
N TYR A 98 2.12 -50.32 -8.96
CA TYR A 98 2.50 -49.35 -10.00
C TYR A 98 2.24 -47.89 -9.60
N ALA A 99 1.14 -47.62 -8.87
CA ALA A 99 0.84 -46.28 -8.38
C ALA A 99 1.80 -45.86 -7.24
N LEU A 100 2.15 -46.79 -6.35
CA LEU A 100 3.10 -46.60 -5.25
C LEU A 100 4.53 -46.32 -5.75
N GLU A 101 4.89 -46.82 -6.94
CA GLU A 101 6.22 -46.62 -7.52
C GLU A 101 6.35 -45.36 -8.39
N THR A 102 5.25 -44.71 -8.76
CA THR A 102 5.26 -43.61 -9.74
C THR A 102 5.09 -42.23 -9.10
N TRP A 103 3.84 -41.81 -8.86
CA TRP A 103 3.55 -40.43 -8.44
C TRP A 103 3.30 -40.31 -6.93
N ILE A 104 2.89 -41.38 -6.27
CA ILE A 104 2.59 -41.38 -4.83
C ILE A 104 3.80 -40.97 -3.98
N PRO A 105 5.05 -41.41 -4.24
CA PRO A 105 6.20 -40.98 -3.45
C PRO A 105 6.45 -39.46 -3.50
N LEU A 106 6.04 -38.80 -4.59
CA LEU A 106 6.20 -37.35 -4.77
C LEU A 106 5.21 -36.54 -3.93
N VAL A 107 4.11 -37.16 -3.48
CA VAL A 107 3.04 -36.50 -2.73
C VAL A 107 2.59 -37.29 -1.49
N HIS A 108 3.43 -38.19 -0.98
CA HIS A 108 3.09 -39.18 0.04
C HIS A 108 2.44 -38.55 1.29
N GLU A 109 2.92 -37.39 1.74
CA GLU A 109 2.39 -36.68 2.90
C GLU A 109 0.92 -36.23 2.77
N ASN A 110 0.40 -36.19 1.54
CA ASN A 110 -0.96 -35.73 1.24
C ASN A 110 -1.86 -36.85 0.68
N VAL A 111 -1.40 -38.11 0.70
CA VAL A 111 -2.14 -39.26 0.15
C VAL A 111 -2.67 -40.14 1.28
N PHE A 112 -3.97 -40.41 1.29
CA PHE A 112 -4.61 -41.37 2.18
C PHE A 112 -5.17 -42.55 1.40
N PHE A 113 -4.93 -43.76 1.91
CA PHE A 113 -5.41 -45.02 1.33
C PHE A 113 -6.64 -45.51 2.09
N VAL A 114 -7.77 -45.63 1.40
CA VAL A 114 -8.95 -46.28 1.97
C VAL A 114 -8.91 -47.75 1.55
N SER A 115 -8.76 -48.63 2.53
CA SER A 115 -8.32 -50.01 2.30
C SER A 115 -8.93 -51.01 3.28
N ASP A 116 -9.16 -52.24 2.83
CA ASP A 116 -9.65 -53.37 3.64
C ASP A 116 -8.54 -54.05 4.44
N THR A 117 -7.30 -54.06 3.94
CA THR A 117 -6.14 -54.63 4.65
C THR A 117 -4.95 -53.68 4.67
N LEU A 118 -3.95 -53.99 5.52
CA LEU A 118 -2.72 -53.20 5.63
C LEU A 118 -1.90 -53.32 4.34
N LEU A 119 -1.50 -52.16 3.81
CA LEU A 119 -0.62 -52.10 2.65
C LEU A 119 0.84 -52.31 3.09
N PRO A 120 1.62 -53.16 2.39
CA PRO A 120 3.06 -53.21 2.61
C PRO A 120 3.68 -51.87 2.21
N ASN A 121 4.63 -51.38 3.01
CA ASN A 121 5.41 -50.16 2.72
C ASN A 121 4.63 -48.82 2.79
N VAL A 122 3.45 -48.80 3.41
CA VAL A 122 2.71 -47.56 3.72
C VAL A 122 2.51 -47.46 5.23
N THR A 123 2.78 -46.28 5.80
CA THR A 123 2.58 -46.05 7.25
C THR A 123 1.11 -46.12 7.62
N GLN A 124 0.78 -46.75 8.76
CA GLN A 124 -0.61 -46.92 9.25
C GLN A 124 -1.38 -45.59 9.38
N THR A 125 -0.68 -44.46 9.58
CA THR A 125 -1.27 -43.12 9.67
C THR A 125 -1.88 -42.61 8.37
N HIS A 126 -1.50 -43.20 7.24
CA HIS A 126 -2.00 -42.84 5.91
C HIS A 126 -3.01 -43.88 5.39
N ILE A 127 -3.42 -44.85 6.22
CA ILE A 127 -4.37 -45.90 5.86
C ILE A 127 -5.65 -45.72 6.69
N ILE A 128 -6.78 -45.61 6.00
CA ILE A 128 -8.12 -45.56 6.57
C ILE A 128 -8.74 -46.96 6.37
N PRO A 129 -8.79 -47.81 7.40
CA PRO A 129 -9.32 -49.15 7.29
C PRO A 129 -10.83 -49.13 7.09
N THR A 130 -11.33 -49.87 6.10
CA THR A 130 -12.78 -49.97 5.84
C THR A 130 -13.50 -50.94 6.76
N GLU A 131 -12.79 -51.72 7.59
CA GLU A 131 -13.39 -52.59 8.62
C GLU A 131 -14.13 -51.78 9.69
N ILE A 132 -13.77 -50.51 9.88
CA ILE A 132 -14.45 -49.58 10.78
C ILE A 132 -15.45 -48.77 9.95
N THR A 133 -16.55 -49.38 9.55
CA THR A 133 -17.65 -48.64 8.93
C THR A 133 -18.34 -47.76 9.96
N CYS A 134 -18.24 -46.43 9.80
CA CYS A 134 -19.23 -45.52 10.37
C CYS A 134 -20.57 -45.74 9.65
N GLY A 135 -21.43 -46.62 10.19
CA GLY A 135 -22.81 -46.75 9.72
C GLY A 135 -23.31 -48.16 9.44
N LEU A 136 -23.00 -49.14 10.29
CA LEU A 136 -23.84 -50.33 10.45
C LEU A 136 -24.18 -50.48 11.93
N SER A 137 -25.47 -50.39 12.20
CA SER A 137 -26.18 -50.66 13.45
C SER A 137 -25.88 -52.03 14.03
#